data_AF-A0A7V9RS47-F1
#
_entry.id   AF-A0A7V9RS47-F1
#
_cell.length_a   1.000
_cell.length_b   1.000
_cell.length_c   1.000
_cell.angle_alpha   90.00
_cell.angle_beta   90.00
_cell.angle_gamma   90.00
#
_symmetry.space_group_name_H-M   'P 1'
#
loop_
_entity.id
_entity.type
_entity.pdbx_description
1 polymer ?
#
loop_
_entity_poly.entity_id
_entity_poly.type
_entity_poly.pdbx_seq_one_letter_code
_entity_poly.pdbx_strand_id
1 'polypeptide(L)' 'MELDAVAAELYALDPAEFTATRTEREKQAKADGDKELAKQIHQLRKPTVTAWLANLLARERPDSLRPLTELGGQLQE' A
#
# COMPACT_ATOMS: atom_id res chain seq x y z
N MET A 1 -6.51 -6.46 12.93
CA MET A 1 -6.37 -5.83 11.61
C MET A 1 -5.02 -6.25 11.08
N GLU A 2 -4.91 -6.76 9.86
CA GLU A 2 -3.61 -7.22 9.34
C GLU A 2 -2.86 -6.12 8.60
N LEU A 3 -1.52 -6.15 8.62
CA LEU A 3 -0.67 -5.17 7.96
C LEU A 3 -1.01 -5.04 6.47
N ASP A 4 -1.18 -6.16 5.77
CA ASP A 4 -1.43 -6.19 4.33
C ASP A 4 -2.74 -5.48 3.97
N ALA A 5 -3.77 -5.62 4.80
CA ALA A 5 -5.04 -4.92 4.60
C ALA A 5 -4.87 -3.40 4.76
N VAL A 6 -4.10 -2.96 5.76
CA VAL A 6 -3.79 -1.53 5.96
C VAL A 6 -2.96 -0.98 4.82
N ALA A 7 -1.92 -1.71 4.39
CA ALA A 7 -1.10 -1.31 3.25
C ALA A 7 -1.95 -1.21 1.97
N ALA A 8 -2.82 -2.19 1.73
CA ALA A 8 -3.72 -2.18 0.58
C ALA A 8 -4.68 -0.99 0.60
N GLU A 9 -5.20 -0.60 1.75
CA GLU A 9 -6.00 0.62 1.92
C GLU A 9 -5.16 1.87 1.63
N LEU A 10 -4.03 2.04 2.34
CA LEU A 10 -3.20 3.25 2.25
C LEU A 10 -2.66 3.48 0.85
N TYR A 11 -2.27 2.44 0.12
CA TYR A 11 -1.75 2.53 -1.24
C TYR A 11 -2.84 2.70 -2.31
N ALA A 12 -4.12 2.67 -1.94
CA ALA A 12 -5.23 3.01 -2.82
C ALA A 12 -5.67 4.49 -2.70
N LEU A 13 -5.24 5.20 -1.64
CA LEU A 13 -5.60 6.60 -1.40
C LEU A 13 -4.82 7.56 -2.30
N ASP A 14 -5.32 8.79 -2.43
CA ASP A 14 -4.53 9.89 -2.97
C ASP A 14 -3.26 10.07 -2.11
N PRO A 15 -2.07 10.30 -2.71
CA PRO A 15 -0.84 10.50 -1.95
C PRO A 15 -0.92 11.65 -0.93
N ALA A 16 -1.80 12.64 -1.13
CA ALA A 16 -2.06 13.71 -0.18
C ALA A 16 -2.70 13.19 1.12
N GLU A 17 -3.54 12.15 1.05
CA GLU A 17 -4.25 11.57 2.19
C GLU A 17 -3.42 10.51 2.93
N PHE A 18 -2.45 9.89 2.26
CA PHE A 18 -1.65 8.78 2.78
C PHE A 18 -1.14 8.99 4.22
N THR A 19 -0.49 10.13 4.49
CA THR A 19 0.14 10.37 5.79
C THR A 19 -0.88 10.51 6.92
N ALA A 20 -2.01 11.18 6.64
CA ALA A 20 -3.08 11.37 7.61
C ALA A 20 -3.71 10.03 7.98
N THR A 21 -4.10 9.23 6.97
CA THR A 21 -4.73 7.93 7.19
C THR A 21 -3.76 6.93 7.82
N ARG A 22 -2.48 6.92 7.44
CA ARG A 22 -1.48 6.05 8.09
C ARG A 22 -1.36 6.35 9.58
N THR A 23 -1.36 7.64 9.94
CA THR A 23 -1.29 8.06 11.34
C THR A 23 -2.54 7.61 12.12
N GLU A 24 -3.71 7.64 11.50
CA GLU A 24 -4.94 7.15 12.11
C GLU A 24 -4.91 5.63 12.32
N ARG A 25 -4.48 4.87 11.32
CA ARG A 25 -4.33 3.41 11.43
C ARG A 25 -3.29 3.00 12.47
N GLU A 26 -2.18 3.75 12.56
CA GLU A 26 -1.18 3.57 13.63
C GLU A 26 -1.79 3.77 15.02
N LYS A 27 -2.60 4.83 15.21
CA LYS A 27 -3.28 5.09 16.48
C LYS A 27 -4.30 4.01 16.81
N GLN A 28 -5.07 3.55 15.84
CA GLN A 28 -6.03 2.46 16.01
C GLN A 28 -5.33 1.19 16.48
N ALA A 29 -4.25 0.77 15.80
CA ALA A 29 -3.46 -0.40 16.21
C ALA A 29 -2.91 -0.27 17.64
N LYS A 30 -2.45 0.93 18.04
CA LYS A 30 -2.04 1.21 19.42
C LYS A 30 -3.19 1.07 20.42
N ALA A 31 -4.37 1.59 20.08
CA ALA A 31 -5.57 1.52 20.91
C ALA A 31 -6.05 0.06 21.09
N ASP A 32 -5.88 -0.76 20.06
CA ASP A 32 -6.19 -2.20 20.06
C ASP A 32 -5.12 -3.04 20.79
N GLY A 33 -4.05 -2.40 21.30
CA GLY A 33 -2.97 -3.06 22.04
C GLY A 33 -1.87 -3.66 21.16
N ASP A 34 -1.98 -3.56 19.84
CA ASP A 34 -1.03 -4.13 18.88
C ASP A 34 0.08 -3.13 18.53
N LYS A 35 1.08 -3.06 19.42
CA LYS A 35 2.24 -2.18 19.27
C LYS A 35 3.12 -2.53 18.07
N GLU A 36 3.18 -3.81 17.71
CA GLU A 36 4.04 -4.29 16.62
C GLU A 36 3.41 -3.94 15.27
N LEU A 37 2.10 -4.18 15.11
CA LEU A 37 1.36 -3.71 13.95
C LEU A 37 1.46 -2.18 13.80
N ALA A 38 1.30 -1.42 14.88
CA ALA A 38 1.42 0.04 14.82
C ALA A 38 2.80 0.49 14.29
N LYS A 39 3.88 -0.17 14.74
CA LYS A 39 5.24 0.09 14.26
C LYS A 39 5.38 -0.24 12.78
N GLN A 40 4.83 -1.36 12.33
CA GLN A 40 4.86 -1.75 10.92
C GLN A 40 4.08 -0.77 10.04
N ILE A 41 2.90 -0.33 10.48
CA ILE A 41 2.10 0.71 9.81
C ILE A 41 2.90 2.01 9.70
N HIS A 42 3.57 2.43 10.77
CA HIS A 42 4.39 3.64 10.78
C HIS A 42 5.53 3.60 9.76
N GLN A 43 6.11 2.42 9.55
CA GLN A 43 7.21 2.19 8.60
C GLN A 43 6.78 2.22 7.14
N LEU A 44 5.47 2.12 6.84
CA LEU A 44 4.97 2.25 5.47
C LEU A 44 5.32 3.62 4.88
N ARG A 45 5.97 3.59 3.72
CA ARG A 45 6.44 4.78 3.02
C ARG A 45 5.34 5.36 2.16
N LYS A 46 5.20 6.68 2.18
CA LYS A 46 4.37 7.41 1.21
C LYS A 46 4.87 7.12 -0.20
N PRO A 47 4.01 6.69 -1.13
CA PRO A 47 4.43 6.40 -2.49
C PRO A 47 4.82 7.70 -3.22
N THR A 48 5.72 7.59 -4.20
CA THR A 48 5.88 8.65 -5.21
C THR A 48 4.62 8.72 -6.07
N VAL A 49 4.39 9.83 -6.77
CA VAL A 49 3.23 9.97 -7.67
C VAL A 49 3.22 8.87 -8.74
N THR A 50 4.38 8.53 -9.31
CA THR A 50 4.50 7.45 -10.30
C THR A 50 4.16 6.08 -9.70
N ALA A 51 4.61 5.79 -8.47
CA ALA A 51 4.29 4.53 -7.80
C ALA A 51 2.80 4.45 -7.44
N TRP A 52 2.19 5.57 -7.01
CA TRP A 52 0.76 5.65 -6.78
C TRP A 52 -0.04 5.40 -8.07
N LEU A 53 0.34 6.03 -9.18
CA LEU A 53 -0.33 5.82 -10.46
C LEU A 53 -0.24 4.36 -10.92
N ALA A 54 0.91 3.71 -10.72
CA ALA A 54 1.06 2.29 -11.00
C ALA A 54 0.13 1.43 -10.12
N ASN A 55 0.03 1.72 -8.82
CA ASN A 55 -0.91 1.06 -7.91
C ASN A 55 -2.37 1.26 -8.32
N LEU A 56 -2.72 2.47 -8.77
CA LEU A 56 -4.06 2.80 -9.25
C LEU A 56 -4.39 2.01 -10.53
N LEU A 57 -3.49 2.02 -11.51
CA LEU A 57 -3.64 1.27 -12.76
C LEU A 57 -3.75 -0.24 -12.50
N ALA A 58 -2.98 -0.78 -11.55
CA ALA A 58 -3.06 -2.20 -11.19
C ALA A 58 -4.43 -2.58 -10.61
N ARG A 59 -5.12 -1.65 -9.96
CA ARG A 59 -6.43 -1.86 -9.35
C ARG A 59 -7.58 -1.63 -10.33
N GLU A 60 -7.52 -0.57 -11.11
CA GLU A 60 -8.61 -0.19 -12.03
C GLU A 60 -8.52 -0.89 -13.39
N ARG A 61 -7.31 -1.18 -13.85
CA ARG A 61 -7.01 -1.72 -15.18
C ARG A 61 -5.99 -2.87 -15.11
N PRO A 62 -6.27 -3.95 -14.36
CA PRO A 62 -5.33 -5.05 -14.17
C PRO A 62 -4.89 -5.69 -15.50
N ASP A 63 -5.80 -5.77 -16.48
CA ASP A 63 -5.52 -6.35 -17.80
C ASP A 63 -4.47 -5.55 -18.59
N SER A 64 -4.42 -4.23 -18.39
CA SER A 64 -3.44 -3.36 -19.05
C SER A 64 -2.02 -3.55 -18.52
N LEU A 65 -1.85 -4.04 -17.28
CA LEU A 65 -0.55 -4.31 -16.69
C LEU A 65 -0.12 -5.78 -16.79
N ARG A 66 -1.03 -6.68 -17.21
CA ARG A 66 -0.77 -8.11 -17.34
C ARG A 66 0.50 -8.45 -18.16
N PRO A 67 0.75 -7.82 -19.33
CA PRO A 67 1.98 -8.09 -20.09
C PRO A 67 3.27 -7.70 -19.33
N LEU A 68 3.22 -6.65 -18.51
CA LEU A 68 4.38 -6.24 -17.70
C LEU A 68 4.66 -7.22 -16.56
N THR A 69 3.61 -7.76 -15.94
CA THR A 69 3.77 -8.78 -14.88
C THR A 69 4.25 -10.11 -15.45
N GLU A 70 3.79 -10.51 -16.63
CA GLU A 70 4.26 -11.72 -17.32
C GLU A 70 5.74 -11.62 -17.69
N LEU A 71 6.17 -10.47 -18.24
CA LEU A 71 7.57 -10.22 -18.53
C LEU A 71 8.43 -10.24 -17.26
N GLY A 72 7.95 -9.67 -16.16
CA GLY A 72 8.65 -9.70 -14.87
C GLY A 72 8.91 -11.12 -14.37
N GLY A 73 7.93 -12.01 -14.52
CA GLY A 73 8.07 -13.44 -14.18
C GLY A 73 9.17 -14.12 -15.02
N GLN A 74 9.19 -13.86 -16.32
CA GLN A 74 10.18 -14.45 -17.25
C GLN A 74 11.62 -13.99 -16.99
N LEU A 75 11.83 -12.84 -16.34
CA LEU A 75 13.17 -12.32 -16.01
C LEU A 75 13.71 -12.83 -14.67
N GLN A 76 12.86 -13.43 -13.84
CA GLN A 76 13.26 -14.04 -12.57
C GLN A 76 13.70 -15.50 -12.72
N GLU A 77 13.44 -16.11 -13.89
CA GLU A 77 13.88 -17.45 -14.28
C GLU A 77 15.24 -17.43 -14.99
#